data_AF-A0A183MGD3-F1
#
_entry.id   AF-A0A183MGD3-F1
#
_cell.length_a   1.000
_cell.length_b   1.000
_cell.length_c   1.000
_cell.angle_alpha   90.00
_cell.angle_beta   90.00
_cell.angle_gamma   90.00
#
_symmetry.space_group_name_H-M   'P 1'
#
loop_
_entity.id
_entity.type
_entity.pdbx_description
1 polymer ?
#
loop_
_entity_poly.entity_id
_entity_poly.type
_entity_poly.pdbx_seq_one_letter_code
_entity_poly.pdbx_strand_id
1 'polypeptide(L)'
;MPLLTTRATIYLGTWNVRTMWDTGRAFQLAAEMRRYNLEIQERRNKKAVINTSRTRAEKAKAQAEYTVVSKQVKKSIKTDKRKYVEDLAKTEEKVAREGNMRQLYDITKKPSGNRRKPERPVKSKEGEVITNIEEQQNRWVEHFKELLNRPAPLNPPNIEASPNQRWPTNN
;
A
#
# COMPACT_ATOMS: atom_id res chain seq x y z
N MET A 1 -14.83 18.60 -46.01
CA MET A 1 -15.05 17.94 -44.70
C MET A 1 -14.02 16.82 -44.54
N PRO A 2 -12.93 17.02 -43.80
CA PRO A 2 -12.03 15.93 -43.40
C PRO A 2 -12.24 15.54 -41.93
N LEU A 3 -12.24 14.23 -41.70
CA LEU A 3 -12.55 13.53 -40.47
C LEU A 3 -11.43 13.67 -39.43
N LEU A 4 -11.84 13.73 -38.16
CA LEU A 4 -11.02 13.87 -36.96
C LEU A 4 -9.91 12.80 -36.90
N THR A 5 -8.66 13.25 -36.79
CA THR A 5 -7.47 12.40 -36.65
C THR A 5 -7.18 12.09 -35.17
N THR A 6 -7.07 10.78 -34.91
CA THR A 6 -6.47 10.03 -33.77
C THR A 6 -6.59 10.59 -32.35
N ARG A 7 -7.44 9.94 -31.54
CA ARG A 7 -7.40 10.01 -30.07
C ARG A 7 -6.06 9.45 -29.56
N ALA A 8 -5.24 10.28 -28.96
CA ALA A 8 -4.09 9.84 -28.18
C ALA A 8 -4.57 9.16 -26.89
N THR A 9 -4.32 7.87 -26.73
CA THR A 9 -4.60 7.14 -25.49
C THR A 9 -3.50 7.45 -24.47
N ILE A 10 -3.73 8.47 -23.64
CA ILE A 10 -2.81 8.85 -22.55
C ILE A 10 -3.13 7.99 -21.32
N TYR A 11 -2.30 6.98 -21.05
CA TYR A 11 -2.36 6.19 -19.82
C TYR A 11 -1.84 7.01 -18.63
N LEU A 12 -2.75 7.58 -17.84
CA LEU A 12 -2.45 8.18 -16.54
C LEU A 12 -3.19 7.41 -15.43
N GLY A 13 -2.53 6.37 -14.93
CA GLY A 13 -2.95 5.61 -13.75
C GLY A 13 -3.91 4.46 -14.06
N THR A 14 -3.60 3.29 -13.52
CA THR A 14 -4.46 2.10 -13.55
C THR A 14 -5.70 2.32 -12.68
N TRP A 15 -6.74 2.95 -13.25
CA TRP A 15 -8.05 3.04 -12.62
C TRP A 15 -8.82 1.75 -12.86
N ASN A 16 -9.27 1.11 -11.78
CA ASN A 16 -10.06 -0.10 -11.85
C ASN A 16 -11.46 0.24 -12.39
N VAL A 17 -11.71 -0.06 -13.67
CA VAL A 17 -12.98 0.20 -14.38
C VAL A 17 -14.18 -0.47 -13.70
N ARG A 18 -13.96 -1.52 -12.90
CA ARG A 18 -15.02 -2.28 -12.25
C ARG A 18 -15.75 -1.50 -11.15
N THR A 19 -15.09 -0.54 -10.50
CA THR A 19 -15.70 0.33 -9.45
C THR A 19 -16.29 1.63 -10.01
N MET A 20 -16.22 1.83 -11.34
CA MET A 20 -16.75 3.04 -12.00
C MET A 20 -18.28 2.99 -12.17
N TRP A 21 -18.89 1.80 -12.08
CA TRP A 21 -20.33 1.59 -12.26
C TRP A 21 -21.15 1.76 -10.98
N ASP A 22 -20.50 2.00 -9.83
CA ASP A 22 -21.21 2.36 -8.60
C ASP A 22 -21.85 3.74 -8.81
N THR A 23 -23.19 3.80 -8.76
CA THR A 23 -23.98 5.02 -8.89
C THR A 23 -23.51 6.06 -7.87
N GLY A 24 -22.98 7.19 -8.38
CA GLY A 24 -22.44 8.30 -7.57
C GLY A 24 -20.91 8.41 -7.54
N ARG A 25 -20.15 7.31 -7.61
CA ARG A 25 -18.66 7.36 -7.65
C ARG A 25 -18.13 7.95 -8.94
N ALA A 26 -18.81 7.68 -10.07
CA ALA A 26 -18.46 8.26 -11.36
C ALA A 26 -18.53 9.80 -11.36
N PHE A 27 -19.50 10.39 -10.67
CA PHE A 27 -19.65 11.84 -10.56
C PHE A 27 -18.56 12.47 -9.70
N GLN A 28 -18.23 11.86 -8.56
CA GLN A 28 -17.15 12.30 -7.69
C GLN A 28 -15.79 12.25 -8.41
N LEU A 29 -15.52 11.12 -9.07
CA LEU A 29 -14.29 10.93 -9.84
C LEU A 29 -14.18 11.94 -11.00
N ALA A 30 -15.28 12.20 -11.72
CA ALA A 30 -15.29 13.20 -12.80
C ALA A 30 -15.11 14.64 -12.29
N ALA A 31 -15.60 14.97 -11.10
CA ALA A 31 -15.36 16.26 -10.46
C ALA A 31 -13.90 16.42 -10.04
N GLU A 32 -13.31 15.40 -9.42
CA GLU A 32 -11.89 15.37 -9.04
C GLU A 32 -10.98 15.45 -10.27
N MET A 33 -11.25 14.66 -11.31
CA MET A 33 -10.50 14.71 -12.56
C MET A 33 -10.53 16.09 -13.20
N ARG A 34 -11.70 16.75 -13.22
CA ARG A 34 -11.83 18.12 -13.74
C ARG A 34 -11.01 19.10 -12.91
N ARG A 35 -11.13 19.04 -11.57
CA ARG A 35 -10.39 19.91 -10.65
C ARG A 35 -8.88 19.73 -10.78
N TYR A 36 -8.39 18.49 -10.77
CA TYR A 36 -6.96 18.20 -10.90
C TYR A 36 -6.40 18.59 -12.26
N ASN A 37 -7.15 18.36 -13.33
CA ASN A 37 -6.73 18.76 -14.66
C ASN A 37 -6.51 20.28 -14.72
N LEU A 38 -7.41 21.07 -14.15
CA LEU A 38 -7.27 22.54 -14.07
C LEU A 38 -6.02 22.94 -13.26
N GLU A 39 -5.87 22.44 -12.03
CA GLU A 39 -4.73 22.77 -11.16
C GLU A 39 -3.36 22.35 -11.76
N ILE A 40 -3.31 21.20 -12.43
CA ILE A 40 -2.09 20.71 -13.11
C ILE A 40 -1.80 21.53 -14.36
N GLN A 41 -2.83 21.90 -15.13
CA GLN A 41 -2.69 22.69 -16.33
C GLN A 41 -2.18 24.10 -16.01
N GLU A 42 -2.68 24.73 -14.94
CA GLU A 42 -2.16 26.02 -14.46
C GLU A 42 -0.68 25.96 -14.12
N ARG A 43 -0.23 24.91 -13.39
CA ARG A 43 1.18 24.70 -13.08
C ARG A 43 2.02 24.54 -14.37
N ARG A 44 1.51 23.82 -15.37
CA ARG A 44 2.17 23.64 -16.67
C ARG A 44 2.29 24.95 -17.43
N ASN A 45 1.23 25.75 -17.47
CA ASN A 45 1.21 27.06 -18.12
C ASN A 45 2.25 28.00 -17.47
N LYS A 46 2.28 28.07 -16.13
CA LYS A 46 3.30 28.87 -15.41
C LYS A 46 4.72 28.37 -15.67
N LYS A 47 4.92 27.06 -15.85
CA LYS A 47 6.22 26.49 -16.25
C LYS A 47 6.62 26.90 -17.66
N ALA A 48 5.67 26.98 -18.59
CA ALA A 48 5.92 27.45 -19.95
C ALA A 48 6.40 28.92 -19.95
N VAL A 49 5.77 29.79 -19.14
CA VAL A 49 6.18 31.20 -19.00
C VAL A 49 7.64 31.34 -18.52
N ILE A 50 8.08 30.49 -17.60
CA ILE A 50 9.49 30.46 -17.16
C ILE A 50 10.41 30.09 -18.33
N ASN A 51 10.02 29.10 -19.14
CA ASN A 51 10.83 28.62 -20.24
C ASN A 51 10.93 29.62 -21.40
N THR A 52 9.89 30.44 -21.61
CA THR A 52 9.86 31.47 -22.67
C THR A 52 10.40 32.83 -22.24
N SER A 53 10.63 33.05 -20.94
CA SER A 53 11.17 34.31 -20.40
C SER A 53 12.57 34.61 -20.95
N ARG A 54 12.79 35.86 -21.38
CA ARG A 54 14.04 36.28 -22.05
C ARG A 54 15.00 36.96 -21.08
N THR A 55 14.51 37.77 -20.16
CA THR A 55 15.36 38.48 -19.19
C THR A 55 15.41 37.78 -17.84
N ARG A 56 16.50 38.00 -17.09
CA ARG A 56 16.68 37.41 -15.75
C ARG A 56 15.62 37.89 -14.75
N ALA A 57 15.19 39.14 -14.87
CA ALA A 57 14.15 39.72 -14.01
C ALA A 57 12.77 39.11 -14.26
N GLU A 58 12.37 38.94 -15.52
CA GLU A 58 11.12 38.25 -15.90
C GLU A 58 11.14 36.79 -15.44
N LYS A 59 12.27 36.10 -15.61
CA LYS A 59 12.42 34.72 -15.16
C LYS A 59 12.27 34.59 -13.65
N ALA A 60 12.83 35.53 -12.88
CA ALA A 60 12.68 35.55 -11.42
C ALA A 60 11.21 35.76 -11.00
N LYS A 61 10.49 36.68 -11.66
CA LYS A 61 9.05 36.92 -11.42
C LYS A 61 8.21 35.68 -11.75
N ALA A 62 8.39 35.10 -12.94
CA ALA A 62 7.68 33.90 -13.37
C ALA A 62 7.98 32.69 -12.46
N GLN A 63 9.22 32.58 -11.98
CA GLN A 63 9.61 31.54 -11.03
C GLN A 63 8.89 31.71 -9.68
N ALA A 64 8.76 32.95 -9.18
CA ALA A 64 8.00 33.24 -7.97
C ALA A 64 6.55 32.78 -8.11
N GLU A 65 5.87 33.12 -9.21
CA GLU A 65 4.50 32.69 -9.48
C GLU A 65 4.35 31.17 -9.58
N TYR A 66 5.27 30.49 -10.29
CA TYR A 66 5.27 29.03 -10.39
C TYR A 66 5.42 28.36 -9.02
N THR A 67 6.23 28.91 -8.12
CA THR A 67 6.42 28.32 -6.78
C THR A 67 5.14 28.37 -5.96
N VAL A 68 4.34 29.44 -6.06
CA VAL A 68 3.05 29.55 -5.37
C VAL A 68 2.07 28.50 -5.88
N VAL A 69 1.87 28.42 -7.20
CA VAL A 69 0.96 27.44 -7.83
C VAL A 69 1.43 26.01 -7.55
N SER A 70 2.74 25.74 -7.65
CA SER A 70 3.27 24.40 -7.36
C SER A 70 3.12 24.00 -5.89
N LYS A 71 3.18 24.94 -4.95
CA LYS A 71 2.89 24.66 -3.53
C LYS A 71 1.41 24.31 -3.35
N GLN A 72 0.52 25.05 -4.00
CA GLN A 72 -0.92 24.80 -3.95
C GLN A 72 -1.28 23.40 -4.47
N VAL A 73 -0.77 23.00 -5.63
CA VAL A 73 -0.97 21.66 -6.21
C VAL A 73 -0.45 20.56 -5.26
N LYS A 74 0.72 20.75 -4.64
CA LYS A 74 1.23 19.78 -3.66
C LYS A 74 0.35 19.69 -2.42
N LYS A 75 -0.20 20.82 -1.98
CA LYS A 75 -1.11 20.89 -0.83
C LYS A 75 -2.44 20.19 -1.14
N SER A 76 -3.04 20.42 -2.31
CA SER A 76 -4.29 19.74 -2.71
C SER A 76 -4.10 18.23 -2.77
N ILE A 77 -3.03 17.74 -3.44
CA ILE A 77 -2.70 16.31 -3.47
C ILE A 77 -2.55 15.72 -2.06
N LYS A 78 -1.90 16.45 -1.13
CA LYS A 78 -1.74 15.98 0.25
C LYS A 78 -3.07 15.94 1.00
N THR A 79 -3.92 16.96 0.82
CA THR A 79 -5.25 17.03 1.43
C THR A 79 -6.13 15.89 0.94
N ASP A 80 -6.14 15.62 -0.36
CA ASP A 80 -7.02 14.60 -0.92
C ASP A 80 -6.54 13.19 -0.56
N LYS A 81 -5.22 12.95 -0.47
CA LYS A 81 -4.68 11.73 0.15
C LYS A 81 -5.15 11.54 1.60
N ARG A 82 -5.20 12.62 2.40
CA ARG A 82 -5.71 12.56 3.77
C ARG A 82 -7.20 12.25 3.80
N LYS A 83 -8.01 12.92 2.99
CA LYS A 83 -9.44 12.66 2.86
C LYS A 83 -9.73 11.21 2.50
N TYR A 84 -9.02 10.67 1.52
CA TYR A 84 -9.15 9.27 1.13
C TYR A 84 -8.89 8.30 2.31
N VAL A 85 -7.84 8.56 3.10
CA VAL A 85 -7.52 7.73 4.28
C VAL A 85 -8.56 7.91 5.39
N GLU A 86 -9.03 9.14 5.63
CA GLU A 86 -10.07 9.43 6.61
C GLU A 86 -11.40 8.76 6.25
N ASP A 87 -11.79 8.78 4.97
CA ASP A 87 -13.01 8.12 4.50
C ASP A 87 -12.90 6.60 4.63
N LEU A 88 -11.73 6.02 4.34
CA LEU A 88 -11.46 4.62 4.62
C LEU A 88 -11.61 4.30 6.12
N ALA A 89 -11.03 5.11 7.00
CA ALA A 89 -11.13 4.91 8.44
C ALA A 89 -12.60 4.99 8.94
N LYS A 90 -13.38 5.95 8.42
CA LYS A 90 -14.82 6.04 8.73
C LYS A 90 -15.58 4.80 8.26
N THR A 91 -15.27 4.28 7.09
CA THR A 91 -15.87 3.03 6.60
C THR A 91 -15.46 1.83 7.44
N GLU A 92 -14.21 1.77 7.88
CA GLU A 92 -13.70 0.72 8.77
C GLU A 92 -14.43 0.73 10.12
N GLU A 93 -14.62 1.90 10.74
CA GLU A 93 -15.35 2.05 11.99
C GLU A 93 -16.81 1.58 11.86
N LYS A 94 -17.49 1.95 10.77
CA LYS A 94 -18.85 1.50 10.50
C LYS A 94 -18.94 -0.02 10.35
N VAL A 95 -18.03 -0.61 9.57
CA VAL A 95 -17.97 -2.06 9.32
C VAL A 95 -17.65 -2.84 10.60
N ALA A 96 -16.79 -2.30 11.46
CA ALA A 96 -16.48 -2.88 12.76
C ALA A 96 -17.72 -2.90 13.67
N ARG A 97 -18.52 -1.82 13.70
CA ARG A 97 -19.78 -1.77 14.45
C ARG A 97 -20.81 -2.77 13.93
N GLU A 98 -20.83 -3.03 12.63
CA GLU A 98 -21.71 -4.02 11.99
C GLU A 98 -21.23 -5.48 12.18
N GLY A 99 -20.01 -5.69 12.69
CA GLY A 99 -19.43 -7.03 12.92
C GLY A 99 -18.99 -7.76 11.64
N ASN A 100 -18.90 -7.07 10.50
CA ASN A 100 -18.53 -7.70 9.23
C ASN A 100 -17.00 -7.80 9.07
N MET A 101 -16.42 -8.84 9.66
CA MET A 101 -14.97 -9.02 9.72
C MET A 101 -14.27 -9.18 8.36
N ARG A 102 -14.95 -9.75 7.37
CA ARG A 102 -14.38 -9.93 6.03
C ARG A 102 -14.12 -8.59 5.36
N GLN A 103 -15.10 -7.68 5.41
CA GLN A 103 -14.95 -6.34 4.84
C GLN A 103 -13.93 -5.50 5.62
N LEU A 104 -13.87 -5.67 6.94
CA LEU A 104 -12.88 -5.00 7.78
C LEU A 104 -11.46 -5.33 7.29
N TYR A 105 -11.16 -6.63 7.13
CA TYR A 105 -9.86 -7.08 6.63
C TYR A 105 -9.53 -6.52 5.24
N ASP A 106 -10.50 -6.51 4.31
CA ASP A 106 -10.31 -5.96 2.97
C ASP A 106 -10.02 -4.45 3.00
N ILE A 107 -10.66 -3.70 3.91
CA ILE A 107 -10.42 -2.27 4.10
C ILE A 107 -9.03 -2.03 4.70
N THR A 108 -8.65 -2.73 5.76
CA THR A 108 -7.33 -2.61 6.41
C THR A 108 -6.18 -3.04 5.47
N LYS A 109 -6.46 -3.97 4.54
CA LYS A 109 -5.49 -4.43 3.53
C LYS A 109 -5.24 -3.40 2.42
N LYS A 110 -6.22 -2.55 2.07
CA LYS A 110 -6.06 -1.53 1.02
C LYS A 110 -4.92 -0.52 1.28
N PRO A 111 -4.83 0.16 2.44
CA PRO A 111 -3.79 1.16 2.69
C PRO A 111 -2.40 0.55 2.91
N SER A 112 -2.31 -0.73 3.32
CA SER A 112 -1.02 -1.38 3.56
C SER A 112 -0.23 -1.68 2.28
N GLY A 113 -0.88 -1.60 1.11
CA GLY A 113 -0.28 -1.80 -0.21
C GLY A 113 0.29 -3.21 -0.40
N ASN A 114 0.71 -3.53 -1.62
CA ASN A 114 1.51 -4.73 -1.84
C ASN A 114 2.94 -4.47 -1.34
N ARG A 115 3.19 -4.71 -0.06
CA ARG A 115 4.56 -4.92 0.42
C ARG A 115 5.09 -6.17 -0.29
N ARG A 116 5.84 -5.98 -1.39
CA ARG A 116 6.66 -7.06 -1.93
C ARG A 116 7.60 -7.47 -0.80
N LYS A 117 7.31 -8.61 -0.16
CA LYS A 117 8.33 -9.27 0.63
C LYS A 117 9.44 -9.58 -0.38
N PRO A 118 10.70 -9.17 -0.17
CA PRO A 118 11.76 -9.80 -0.94
C PRO A 118 11.64 -11.30 -0.66
N GLU A 119 11.56 -12.12 -1.70
CA GLU A 119 11.75 -13.56 -1.55
C GLU A 119 13.12 -13.73 -0.94
N ARG A 120 13.16 -14.11 0.35
CA ARG A 120 14.42 -14.48 0.98
C ARG A 120 14.78 -15.83 0.38
N PRO A 121 15.90 -15.95 -0.34
CA PRO A 121 16.31 -17.23 -0.87
C PRO A 121 16.49 -18.22 0.27
N VAL A 122 15.99 -19.44 0.09
CA VAL A 122 16.15 -20.51 1.07
C VAL A 122 17.63 -20.90 1.10
N LYS A 123 18.22 -20.99 2.29
CA LYS A 123 19.63 -21.38 2.45
C LYS A 123 19.77 -22.84 2.87
N SER A 124 20.81 -23.51 2.39
CA SER A 124 21.24 -24.82 2.87
C SER A 124 21.72 -24.76 4.33
N LYS A 125 22.06 -25.91 4.93
CA LYS A 125 22.64 -25.95 6.29
C LYS A 125 24.01 -25.26 6.35
N GLU A 126 24.73 -25.27 5.23
CA GLU A 126 26.07 -24.70 5.04
C GLU A 126 26.01 -23.19 4.72
N GLY A 127 24.79 -22.64 4.55
CA GLY A 127 24.56 -21.21 4.34
C GLY A 127 24.53 -20.78 2.86
N GLU A 128 24.61 -21.72 1.93
CA GLU A 128 24.53 -21.48 0.48
C GLU A 128 23.09 -21.23 0.03
N VAL A 129 22.91 -20.42 -1.02
CA VAL A 129 21.57 -20.08 -1.54
C VAL A 129 21.07 -21.16 -2.48
N ILE A 130 19.93 -21.77 -2.15
CA ILE A 130 19.29 -22.82 -2.93
C ILE A 130 18.40 -22.19 -4.02
N THR A 131 18.75 -22.46 -5.28
CA THR A 131 18.03 -21.96 -6.47
C THR A 131 17.06 -23.01 -7.06
N ASN A 132 17.28 -24.30 -6.80
CA ASN A 132 16.45 -25.40 -7.30
C ASN A 132 15.25 -25.70 -6.37
N ILE A 133 14.06 -25.91 -6.95
CA ILE A 133 12.81 -26.22 -6.23
C ILE A 133 12.90 -27.55 -5.47
N GLU A 134 13.53 -28.57 -6.06
CA GLU A 134 13.66 -29.90 -5.44
C GLU A 134 14.55 -29.85 -4.18
N GLU A 135 15.66 -29.13 -4.26
CA GLU A 135 16.57 -28.88 -3.14
C GLU A 135 15.89 -28.04 -2.04
N GLN A 136 15.03 -27.10 -2.40
CA GLN A 136 14.22 -26.37 -1.41
C GLN A 136 13.28 -27.30 -0.66
N GLN A 137 12.60 -28.22 -1.35
CA GLN A 137 11.73 -29.21 -0.71
C GLN A 137 12.52 -30.13 0.22
N ASN A 138 13.70 -30.61 -0.22
CA ASN A 138 14.58 -31.42 0.61
C ASN A 138 15.04 -30.66 1.87
N ARG A 139 15.40 -29.38 1.73
CA ARG A 139 15.76 -28.51 2.86
C ARG A 139 14.62 -28.34 3.87
N TRP A 140 13.37 -28.23 3.39
CA TRP A 140 12.18 -28.20 4.23
C TRP A 140 11.99 -29.54 4.98
N VAL A 141 12.09 -30.67 4.27
CA VAL A 141 11.98 -32.00 4.85
C VAL A 141 13.02 -32.22 5.95
N GLU A 142 14.27 -31.82 5.73
CA GLU A 142 15.34 -31.89 6.74
C GLU A 142 15.05 -31.01 7.96
N HIS A 143 14.65 -29.75 7.74
CA HIS A 143 14.36 -28.83 8.84
C HIS A 143 13.23 -29.34 9.73
N PHE A 144 12.15 -29.84 9.13
CA PHE A 144 11.02 -30.41 9.87
C PHE A 144 11.36 -31.74 10.54
N LYS A 145 12.18 -32.60 9.91
CA LYS A 145 12.65 -33.83 10.55
C LYS A 145 13.46 -33.56 11.81
N GLU A 146 14.36 -32.57 11.79
CA GLU A 146 15.18 -32.20 12.94
C GLU A 146 14.35 -31.57 14.06
N LEU A 147 13.36 -30.73 13.71
CA LEU A 147 12.51 -30.06 14.68
C LEU A 147 11.53 -31.03 15.37
N LEU A 148 10.90 -31.92 14.60
CA LEU A 148 9.81 -32.78 15.09
C LEU A 148 10.28 -34.12 15.65
N ASN A 149 11.46 -34.61 15.25
CA ASN A 149 12.01 -35.90 15.70
C ASN A 149 13.21 -35.73 16.64
N ARG A 150 13.25 -34.65 17.43
CA ARG A 150 14.32 -34.47 18.42
C ARG A 150 14.30 -35.63 19.42
N PRO A 151 15.42 -36.37 19.59
CA PRO A 151 15.46 -37.46 20.56
C PRO A 151 15.22 -36.91 21.98
N ALA A 152 14.63 -37.73 22.84
CA ALA A 152 14.43 -37.39 24.24
C ALA A 152 15.76 -36.91 24.84
N PRO A 153 15.78 -35.77 25.55
CA PRO A 153 17.01 -35.26 26.14
C PRO A 153 17.62 -36.31 27.07
N LEU A 154 18.91 -36.60 26.89
CA LEU A 154 19.67 -37.60 27.66
C LEU A 154 19.60 -37.37 29.17
N ASN A 155 19.43 -36.11 29.58
CA ASN A 155 19.14 -35.74 30.94
C ASN A 155 17.67 -35.30 31.00
N PRO A 156 16.75 -36.15 31.47
CA PRO A 156 15.40 -35.70 31.76
C PRO A 156 15.48 -34.55 32.77
N PRO A 157 14.75 -33.44 32.57
CA PRO A 157 14.70 -32.38 33.56
C PRO A 157 14.28 -32.97 34.90
N ASN A 158 15.06 -32.74 35.97
CA ASN A 158 14.66 -33.10 37.32
C ASN A 158 13.52 -32.16 37.76
N ILE A 159 12.30 -32.53 37.40
CA ILE A 159 11.09 -31.84 37.85
C ILE A 159 10.79 -32.41 39.23
N GLU A 160 11.25 -31.72 40.28
CA GLU A 160 10.78 -32.01 41.63
C GLU A 160 9.26 -31.93 41.64
N ALA A 161 8.61 -33.03 42.04
CA ALA A 161 7.15 -33.10 42.08
C ALA A 161 6.64 -31.99 43.02
N SER A 162 5.84 -31.08 42.47
CA SER A 162 5.17 -30.04 43.25
C SER A 162 4.42 -30.70 44.40
N PRO A 163 4.67 -30.32 45.67
CA PRO A 163 3.94 -30.86 46.81
C PRO A 163 2.45 -30.69 46.58
N ASN A 164 1.70 -31.81 46.60
CA ASN A 164 0.25 -31.89 46.42
C ASN A 164 -0.48 -30.66 46.99
N GLN A 165 -0.84 -29.70 46.14
CA GLN A 165 -1.82 -28.68 46.50
C GLN A 165 -3.18 -29.37 46.50
N ARG A 166 -3.52 -29.92 47.67
CA ARG A 166 -4.87 -30.40 47.99
C ARG A 166 -5.80 -29.20 47.95
N TRP A 167 -6.58 -29.07 46.89
CA TRP A 167 -7.62 -28.05 46.78
C TRP A 167 -8.63 -28.21 47.93
N PRO A 168 -9.02 -27.16 48.65
CA PRO A 168 -10.03 -27.25 49.69
C PRO A 168 -11.39 -27.43 49.03
N THR A 169 -12.07 -28.53 49.34
CA THR A 169 -13.50 -28.67 49.07
C THR A 169 -14.26 -27.85 50.09
N ASN A 170 -14.89 -26.76 49.65
CA ASN A 170 -15.75 -25.93 50.49
C ASN A 170 -17.02 -26.71 50.86
N ASN A 171 -17.37 -26.68 52.14
CA ASN A 171 -18.62 -27.14 52.73
C ASN A 171 -19.34 -25.94 53.35
#